data_AF-A0A1H3N9Q4-F1
#
_entry.id   AF-A0A1H3N9Q4-F1
#
_cell.length_a   1.000
_cell.length_b   1.000
_cell.length_c   1.000
_cell.angle_alpha   90.00
_cell.angle_beta   90.00
_cell.angle_gamma   90.00
#
_symmetry.space_group_name_H-M   'P 1'
#
loop_
_entity.id
_entity.type
_entity.pdbx_description
1 polymer ?
#
loop_
_entity_poly.entity_id
_entity_poly.type
_entity_poly.pdbx_seq_one_letter_code
_entity_poly.pdbx_strand_id
1 'polypeptide(L)'
;MSSYWSLLDCPRPRGRLNRIKRLIGLRVIRLPRQRVLILAASPGHLRELMAAPESVAPARAVRIMTIWQTIRPGWAGAVDPLPRLRRHQVSLPLRWRGVASVTFRLHEPLPLRDIVRSALNALLPVRRMPMPASADIAATGTPPAFLPPSARVGKLPKPDEIRPTDVLLTADPAADPSAAGVVLTSDAAQAGGAVLLDAIRINPRGRPDRTVKGTQRLVFGDAQSGPTVRSGRLDGIGLDQLTIEMVRRRATIDVGDLAGYQGDPAQAAALLVQVAATGAVLLAPDLQPAVAKLLAPELAAILAEPAPDVTDSVALEVHSIRQRRAALRGHSSELVLPRLAAEGFPLLRQLPSVSAILMTRRPEILGPVLDALEKQSYPELEIVVGLHGCPAPDALTAWVARSARPVTVVEVPAHVDFGTGLGLVTARSNGSLVTKVDDDDTYGPEHLWDLVLGRHYSGATMVGKGAEFVHLEDRNETIRRKFGNPESFAESVAGGTIMIGRGDLENAGGWRPVPRSVDLGIITRVKADGGLIYRTHPFGYIYHRRAKGHTWDPGQQYFIDSAQVTWQGLPPYSEFGVLATASA
;
A
#
# COMPACT_ATOMS: atom_id res chain seq x y z
N MET A 1 -30.92 -14.16 9.33
CA MET A 1 -29.64 -14.29 10.05
C MET A 1 -29.04 -12.91 10.19
N SER A 2 -28.46 -12.59 11.36
CA SER A 2 -27.97 -11.25 11.63
C SER A 2 -26.72 -10.93 10.81
N SER A 3 -26.73 -9.78 10.13
CA SER A 3 -25.70 -9.38 9.15
C SER A 3 -24.97 -8.12 9.57
N TYR A 4 -24.72 -7.94 10.87
CA TYR A 4 -24.03 -6.76 11.40
C TYR A 4 -22.77 -7.13 12.20
N TRP A 5 -21.87 -6.17 12.25
CA TRP A 5 -20.76 -6.12 13.18
C TRP A 5 -20.92 -4.88 14.07
N SER A 6 -20.43 -4.95 15.30
CA SER A 6 -20.37 -3.83 16.22
C SER A 6 -18.98 -3.71 16.84
N LEU A 7 -18.37 -2.53 16.74
CA LEU A 7 -17.17 -2.17 17.47
C LEU A 7 -17.56 -1.41 18.74
N LEU A 8 -17.24 -2.00 19.87
CA LEU A 8 -17.52 -1.50 21.21
C LEU A 8 -16.36 -0.64 21.72
N ASP A 9 -16.59 0.08 22.81
CA ASP A 9 -15.57 0.92 23.46
C ASP A 9 -14.90 1.93 22.52
N CYS A 10 -15.70 2.45 21.59
CA CYS A 10 -15.30 3.50 20.67
C CYS A 10 -15.04 4.81 21.43
N PRO A 11 -13.88 5.45 21.20
CA PRO A 11 -13.59 6.70 21.86
C PRO A 11 -14.55 7.77 21.31
N ARG A 12 -15.04 8.65 22.19
CA ARG A 12 -15.83 9.80 21.73
C ARG A 12 -14.98 10.64 20.78
N PRO A 13 -15.54 11.14 19.66
CA PRO A 13 -14.78 11.94 18.70
C PRO A 13 -14.19 13.18 19.39
N ARG A 14 -12.86 13.23 19.52
CA ARG A 14 -12.16 14.38 20.10
C ARG A 14 -11.98 15.48 19.06
N GLY A 15 -12.20 16.74 19.45
CA GLY A 15 -11.97 17.93 18.61
C GLY A 15 -13.17 18.37 17.76
N ARG A 16 -13.21 19.67 17.42
CA ARG A 16 -14.29 20.31 16.64
C ARG A 16 -14.42 19.71 15.23
N LEU A 17 -13.29 19.42 14.58
CA LEU A 17 -13.25 18.91 13.21
C LEU A 17 -13.87 17.50 13.09
N ASN A 18 -13.57 16.60 14.02
CA ASN A 18 -14.13 15.24 13.98
C ASN A 18 -15.65 15.25 14.21
N ARG A 19 -16.14 16.18 15.04
CA ARG A 19 -17.60 16.42 15.20
C ARG A 19 -18.23 16.93 13.91
N ILE A 20 -17.59 17.88 13.22
CA ILE A 20 -18.05 18.40 11.92
C ILE A 20 -18.03 17.31 10.85
N LYS A 21 -16.94 16.54 10.73
CA LYS A 21 -16.84 15.42 9.79
C LYS A 21 -17.99 14.42 9.98
N ARG A 22 -18.30 14.08 11.24
CA ARG A 22 -19.42 13.19 11.57
C ARG A 22 -20.78 13.77 11.18
N LEU A 23 -20.98 15.09 11.32
CA LEU A 23 -22.23 15.77 10.94
C LEU A 23 -22.42 15.86 9.42
N ILE A 24 -21.33 16.13 8.69
CA ILE A 24 -21.33 16.21 7.22
C ILE A 24 -21.51 14.81 6.62
N GLY A 25 -20.66 13.86 7.02
CA GLY A 25 -20.61 12.51 6.46
C GLY A 25 -20.45 12.54 4.94
N LEU A 26 -21.30 11.78 4.24
CA LEU A 26 -21.51 11.86 2.80
C LEU A 26 -22.97 12.27 2.55
N ARG A 27 -23.19 13.31 1.73
CA ARG A 27 -24.52 13.73 1.28
C ARG A 27 -24.54 13.92 -0.22
N VAL A 28 -25.51 13.31 -0.90
CA VAL A 28 -25.73 13.43 -2.34
C VAL A 28 -27.07 14.13 -2.55
N ILE A 29 -27.04 15.34 -3.10
CA ILE A 29 -28.23 16.16 -3.36
C ILE A 29 -28.45 16.18 -4.88
N ARG A 30 -29.58 15.62 -5.32
CA ARG A 30 -30.00 15.64 -6.73
C ARG A 30 -30.87 16.85 -7.00
N LEU A 31 -30.59 17.51 -8.12
CA LEU A 31 -31.25 18.73 -8.55
C LEU A 31 -31.82 18.52 -9.98
N PRO A 32 -32.79 19.35 -10.42
CA PRO A 32 -33.36 19.25 -11.75
C PRO A 32 -32.30 19.28 -12.86
N ARG A 33 -32.63 18.69 -14.01
CA ARG A 33 -31.74 18.58 -15.19
C ARG A 33 -30.45 17.78 -14.90
N GLN A 34 -30.57 16.69 -14.14
CA GLN A 34 -29.48 15.74 -13.83
C GLN A 34 -28.25 16.43 -13.22
N ARG A 35 -28.50 17.39 -12.33
CA ARG A 35 -27.47 18.11 -11.58
C ARG A 35 -27.27 17.44 -10.22
N VAL A 36 -26.03 17.31 -9.76
CA VAL A 36 -25.72 16.67 -8.48
C VAL A 36 -24.76 17.54 -7.68
N LEU A 37 -25.06 17.77 -6.41
CA LEU A 37 -24.17 18.34 -5.42
C LEU A 37 -23.76 17.25 -4.42
N ILE A 38 -22.46 17.02 -4.27
CA ILE A 38 -21.90 16.07 -3.29
C ILE A 38 -21.19 16.86 -2.20
N LEU A 39 -21.58 16.63 -0.95
CA LEU A 39 -20.87 17.13 0.24
C LEU A 39 -20.22 15.94 0.94
N ALA A 40 -18.91 15.98 1.13
CA ALA A 40 -18.15 14.87 1.72
C ALA A 40 -17.20 15.34 2.82
N ALA A 41 -17.20 14.67 3.97
CA ALA A 41 -16.34 14.99 5.11
C ALA A 41 -14.85 14.67 4.89
N SER A 42 -14.52 13.89 3.86
CA SER A 42 -13.16 13.68 3.35
C SER A 42 -13.23 13.05 1.96
N PRO A 43 -12.14 13.04 1.17
CA PRO A 43 -12.07 12.28 -0.07
C PRO A 43 -12.34 10.78 0.11
N GLY A 44 -12.07 10.23 1.30
CA GLY A 44 -12.39 8.83 1.60
C GLY A 44 -13.88 8.53 1.52
N HIS A 45 -14.74 9.46 1.94
CA HIS A 45 -16.21 9.30 1.82
C HIS A 45 -16.68 9.29 0.36
N LEU A 46 -15.96 9.96 -0.55
CA LEU A 46 -16.29 9.91 -1.98
C LEU A 46 -16.05 8.52 -2.58
N ARG A 47 -15.13 7.72 -2.02
CA ARG A 47 -14.94 6.32 -2.45
C ARG A 47 -16.09 5.43 -2.04
N GLU A 48 -16.68 5.68 -0.88
CA GLU A 48 -17.86 4.94 -0.39
C GLU A 48 -19.04 5.17 -1.32
N LEU A 49 -19.18 6.40 -1.83
CA LEU A 49 -20.18 6.70 -2.85
C LEU A 49 -20.04 5.80 -4.08
N MET A 50 -18.82 5.44 -4.50
CA MET A 50 -18.64 4.58 -5.68
C MET A 50 -19.26 3.19 -5.52
N ALA A 51 -19.30 2.66 -4.29
CA ALA A 51 -19.96 1.39 -3.98
C ALA A 51 -21.47 1.54 -3.76
N ALA A 52 -21.97 2.76 -3.52
CA ALA A 52 -23.38 2.99 -3.26
C ALA A 52 -24.24 2.81 -4.53
N PRO A 53 -25.43 2.20 -4.45
CA PRO A 53 -26.31 1.99 -5.60
C PRO A 53 -26.65 3.27 -6.36
N GLU A 54 -26.82 4.39 -5.65
CA GLU A 54 -27.13 5.68 -6.28
C GLU A 54 -26.03 6.20 -7.22
N SER A 55 -24.81 5.67 -7.15
CA SER A 55 -23.69 6.08 -7.99
C SER A 55 -23.80 5.64 -9.45
N VAL A 56 -24.69 4.69 -9.77
CA VAL A 56 -24.99 4.29 -11.16
C VAL A 56 -25.79 5.37 -11.89
N ALA A 57 -26.60 6.14 -11.15
CA ALA A 57 -27.55 7.05 -11.77
C ALA A 57 -26.82 8.18 -12.55
N PRO A 58 -27.33 8.54 -13.75
CA PRO A 58 -26.65 9.47 -14.63
C PRO A 58 -26.64 10.90 -14.07
N ALA A 59 -25.54 11.60 -14.30
CA ALA A 59 -25.38 13.01 -13.98
C ALA A 59 -24.73 13.75 -15.16
N ARG A 60 -25.23 14.97 -15.44
CA ARG A 60 -24.73 15.82 -16.52
C ARG A 60 -23.90 17.00 -16.00
N ALA A 61 -24.15 17.41 -14.75
CA ALA A 61 -23.32 18.40 -14.07
C ALA A 61 -23.18 18.03 -12.60
N VAL A 62 -21.94 18.00 -12.11
CA VAL A 62 -21.61 17.58 -10.75
C VAL A 62 -20.76 18.65 -10.09
N ARG A 63 -21.09 18.99 -8.84
CA ARG A 63 -20.25 19.78 -7.95
C ARG A 63 -19.96 18.95 -6.71
N ILE A 64 -18.69 18.75 -6.44
CA ILE A 64 -18.20 18.04 -5.26
C ILE A 64 -17.58 19.08 -4.34
N MET A 65 -17.90 19.05 -3.06
CA MET A 65 -17.26 19.84 -2.02
C MET A 65 -16.82 18.91 -0.90
N THR A 66 -15.54 18.95 -0.55
CA THR A 66 -15.00 18.07 0.49
C THR A 66 -13.99 18.75 1.39
N ILE A 67 -13.97 18.35 2.67
CA ILE A 67 -12.87 18.75 3.56
C ILE A 67 -11.62 18.02 3.08
N TRP A 68 -10.64 18.81 2.66
CA TRP A 68 -9.40 18.32 2.08
C TRP A 68 -8.20 18.83 2.87
N GLN A 69 -7.18 17.99 2.95
CA GLN A 69 -5.89 18.31 3.54
C GLN A 69 -4.84 18.19 2.45
N THR A 70 -3.99 19.21 2.32
CA THR A 70 -2.89 19.18 1.36
C THR A 70 -1.93 18.06 1.71
N ILE A 71 -1.53 17.30 0.70
CA ILE A 71 -0.58 16.20 0.84
C ILE A 71 0.83 16.79 1.00
N ARG A 72 1.15 17.74 0.11
CA ARG A 72 2.34 18.56 0.12
C ARG A 72 1.95 19.97 -0.34
N PRO A 73 2.56 21.05 0.17
CA PRO A 73 2.30 22.41 -0.33
C PRO A 73 2.52 22.50 -1.84
N GLY A 74 1.59 23.12 -2.55
CA GLY A 74 1.65 23.27 -4.01
C GLY A 74 1.30 22.00 -4.80
N TRP A 75 1.04 20.87 -4.15
CA TRP A 75 0.58 19.67 -4.85
C TRP A 75 -0.88 19.79 -5.28
N ALA A 76 -1.15 19.43 -6.53
CA ALA A 76 -2.50 19.26 -7.06
C ALA A 76 -2.53 18.00 -7.94
N GLY A 77 -3.57 17.19 -7.78
CA GLY A 77 -3.83 16.08 -8.69
C GLY A 77 -4.51 16.54 -9.98
N ALA A 78 -4.58 15.64 -10.96
CA ALA A 78 -5.33 15.85 -12.20
C ALA A 78 -6.63 15.06 -12.17
N VAL A 79 -7.64 15.54 -12.91
CA VAL A 79 -8.82 14.74 -13.21
C VAL A 79 -8.47 13.73 -14.31
N ASP A 80 -8.91 12.49 -14.16
CA ASP A 80 -8.75 11.51 -15.24
C ASP A 80 -9.56 11.93 -16.48
N PRO A 81 -9.13 11.51 -17.69
CA PRO A 81 -9.92 11.65 -18.90
C PRO A 81 -11.34 11.14 -18.67
N LEU A 82 -12.31 12.03 -18.87
CA LEU A 82 -13.72 11.72 -18.70
C LEU A 82 -14.42 11.93 -20.05
N PRO A 83 -15.07 10.91 -20.62
CA PRO A 83 -15.79 11.05 -21.88
C PRO A 83 -16.81 12.19 -21.82
N ARG A 84 -17.05 12.86 -22.94
CA ARG A 84 -18.07 13.93 -23.05
C ARG A 84 -17.82 15.12 -22.11
N LEU A 85 -16.64 15.25 -21.51
CA LEU A 85 -16.31 16.39 -20.65
C LEU A 85 -16.25 17.68 -21.47
N ARG A 86 -17.14 18.64 -21.16
CA ARG A 86 -17.10 19.99 -21.75
C ARG A 86 -16.24 20.95 -20.95
N ARG A 87 -16.34 20.86 -19.62
CA ARG A 87 -15.62 21.74 -18.69
C ARG A 87 -15.48 21.05 -17.35
N HIS A 88 -14.31 21.19 -16.74
CA HIS A 88 -14.12 20.92 -15.32
C HIS A 88 -13.46 22.12 -14.63
N GLN A 89 -13.52 22.14 -13.31
CA GLN A 89 -12.74 23.06 -12.49
C GLN A 89 -12.38 22.36 -11.17
N VAL A 90 -11.11 22.39 -10.81
CA VAL A 90 -10.60 21.98 -9.51
C VAL A 90 -10.23 23.24 -8.73
N SER A 91 -10.63 23.31 -7.47
CA SER A 91 -10.24 24.39 -6.56
C SER A 91 -9.83 23.76 -5.24
N LEU A 92 -8.56 23.92 -4.90
CA LEU A 92 -7.98 23.40 -3.67
C LEU A 92 -7.79 24.55 -2.67
N PRO A 93 -7.88 24.28 -1.35
CA PRO A 93 -7.63 25.32 -0.35
C PRO A 93 -6.16 25.77 -0.38
N LEU A 94 -5.93 27.07 -0.23
CA LEU A 94 -4.58 27.67 -0.14
C LEU A 94 -3.84 27.26 1.14
N ARG A 95 -4.58 27.03 2.23
CA ARG A 95 -4.03 26.59 3.52
C ARG A 95 -3.89 25.06 3.53
N TRP A 96 -3.07 24.56 4.45
CA TRP A 96 -2.86 23.11 4.67
C TRP A 96 -4.15 22.29 4.77
N ARG A 97 -5.25 22.89 5.21
CA ARG A 97 -6.58 22.28 5.28
C ARG A 97 -7.65 23.28 4.86
N GLY A 98 -8.71 22.79 4.24
CA GLY A 98 -9.87 23.61 3.89
C GLY A 98 -10.89 22.82 3.06
N VAL A 99 -11.76 23.53 2.36
CA VAL A 99 -12.73 22.91 1.44
C VAL A 99 -12.12 22.88 0.04
N ALA A 100 -11.98 21.70 -0.53
CA ALA A 100 -11.73 21.53 -1.96
C ALA A 100 -13.07 21.42 -2.69
N SER A 101 -13.12 21.93 -3.92
CA SER A 101 -14.25 21.70 -4.82
C SER A 101 -13.81 21.21 -6.19
N VAL A 102 -14.51 20.21 -6.71
CA VAL A 102 -14.33 19.72 -8.08
C VAL A 102 -15.66 19.83 -8.80
N THR A 103 -15.68 20.46 -9.97
CA THR A 103 -16.89 20.59 -10.77
C THR A 103 -16.70 19.99 -12.15
N PHE A 104 -17.76 19.37 -12.68
CA PHE A 104 -17.80 18.81 -14.02
C PHE A 104 -19.08 19.26 -14.72
N ARG A 105 -18.96 19.55 -16.02
CA ARG A 105 -20.08 19.72 -16.96
C ARG A 105 -19.85 18.84 -18.17
N LEU A 106 -20.80 17.97 -18.44
CA LEU A 106 -20.73 16.99 -19.52
C LEU A 106 -21.67 17.38 -20.66
N HIS A 107 -21.27 17.05 -21.88
CA HIS A 107 -22.12 17.18 -23.05
C HIS A 107 -23.36 16.29 -22.92
N GLU A 108 -23.14 15.05 -22.49
CA GLU A 108 -24.15 14.03 -22.25
C GLU A 108 -23.94 13.41 -20.85
N PRO A 109 -24.98 12.87 -20.22
CA PRO A 109 -24.86 12.32 -18.86
C PRO A 109 -23.98 11.08 -18.82
N LEU A 110 -23.18 10.95 -17.75
CA LEU A 110 -22.43 9.74 -17.40
C LEU A 110 -22.85 9.22 -16.02
N PRO A 111 -22.62 7.93 -15.71
CA PRO A 111 -22.80 7.42 -14.35
C PRO A 111 -22.03 8.24 -13.32
N LEU A 112 -22.67 8.58 -12.20
CA LEU A 112 -22.08 9.45 -11.17
C LEU A 112 -20.74 8.91 -10.65
N ARG A 113 -20.58 7.59 -10.53
CA ARG A 113 -19.33 6.93 -10.11
C ARG A 113 -18.14 7.22 -11.01
N ASP A 114 -18.31 7.34 -12.32
CA ASP A 114 -17.19 7.58 -13.24
C ASP A 114 -16.69 9.02 -13.07
N ILE A 115 -17.64 9.94 -12.86
CA ILE A 115 -17.35 11.33 -12.53
C ILE A 115 -16.64 11.42 -11.16
N VAL A 116 -17.11 10.68 -10.15
CA VAL A 116 -16.49 10.64 -8.81
C VAL A 116 -15.09 10.01 -8.86
N ARG A 117 -14.90 8.93 -9.64
CA ARG A 117 -13.58 8.31 -9.87
C ARG A 117 -12.60 9.32 -10.47
N SER A 118 -13.01 10.03 -11.52
CA SER A 118 -12.18 11.10 -12.11
C SER A 118 -11.89 12.23 -11.12
N ALA A 119 -12.87 12.62 -10.29
CA ALA A 119 -12.68 13.64 -9.25
C ALA A 119 -11.71 13.21 -8.14
N LEU A 120 -11.71 11.93 -7.79
CA LEU A 120 -10.85 11.39 -6.73
C LEU A 120 -9.37 11.54 -7.08
N ASN A 121 -8.98 11.43 -8.35
CA ASN A 121 -7.59 11.59 -8.78
C ASN A 121 -7.09 13.04 -8.66
N ALA A 122 -7.99 14.02 -8.68
CA ALA A 122 -7.66 15.41 -8.38
C ALA A 122 -7.47 15.66 -6.86
N LEU A 123 -8.01 14.78 -6.01
CA LEU A 123 -8.06 14.95 -4.55
C LEU A 123 -7.15 13.98 -3.79
N LEU A 124 -6.78 12.86 -4.40
CA LEU A 124 -5.98 11.79 -3.81
C LEU A 124 -4.93 11.32 -4.81
N PRO A 125 -3.77 10.88 -4.33
CA PRO A 125 -2.78 10.27 -5.18
C PRO A 125 -3.26 8.87 -5.53
N VAL A 126 -3.47 8.66 -6.82
CA VAL A 126 -3.83 7.37 -7.39
C VAL A 126 -2.86 7.14 -8.53
N ARG A 127 -2.01 6.12 -8.39
CA ARG A 127 -1.06 5.70 -9.40
C ARG A 127 -1.10 4.19 -9.42
N ARG A 128 -1.47 3.62 -10.56
CA ARG A 128 -1.57 2.17 -10.73
C ARG A 128 -0.20 1.52 -10.65
N MET A 129 -0.17 0.25 -10.28
CA MET A 129 1.04 -0.56 -10.38
C MET A 129 1.38 -0.79 -11.86
N PRO A 130 2.68 -0.73 -12.25
CA PRO A 130 3.11 -1.02 -13.61
C PRO A 130 3.11 -2.53 -13.86
N MET A 131 1.90 -3.09 -13.95
CA MET A 131 1.63 -4.50 -14.26
C MET A 131 1.55 -4.68 -15.77
N PRO A 132 1.98 -5.83 -16.33
CA PRO A 132 1.80 -6.14 -17.75
C PRO A 132 0.35 -6.05 -18.21
N ALA A 133 -0.59 -6.41 -17.33
CA ALA A 133 -2.02 -6.24 -17.52
C ALA A 133 -2.76 -6.10 -16.18
N SER A 134 -3.97 -5.54 -16.22
CA SER A 134 -4.84 -5.38 -15.06
C SER A 134 -6.25 -5.85 -15.41
N ALA A 135 -6.85 -6.70 -14.57
CA ALA A 135 -8.25 -7.05 -14.70
C ALA A 135 -9.14 -5.88 -14.26
N ASP A 136 -10.07 -5.44 -15.11
CA ASP A 136 -11.19 -4.62 -14.68
C ASP A 136 -12.28 -5.56 -14.16
N ILE A 137 -12.83 -5.28 -12.97
CA ILE A 137 -13.95 -6.06 -12.42
C ILE A 137 -15.25 -5.42 -12.85
N ALA A 138 -16.21 -6.21 -13.34
CA ALA A 138 -17.59 -5.81 -13.46
C ALA A 138 -18.51 -6.62 -12.55
N ALA A 139 -19.56 -6.00 -12.00
CA ALA A 139 -20.56 -6.66 -11.17
C ALA A 139 -21.98 -6.13 -11.45
N THR A 140 -23.02 -6.95 -11.25
CA THR A 140 -24.41 -6.50 -11.33
C THR A 140 -24.93 -6.19 -9.92
N GLY A 141 -25.53 -5.01 -9.71
CA GLY A 141 -26.06 -4.61 -8.38
C GLY A 141 -25.01 -4.04 -7.40
N THR A 142 -25.27 -4.07 -6.09
CA THR A 142 -24.32 -3.56 -5.08
C THR A 142 -23.13 -4.51 -4.97
N PRO A 143 -21.87 -4.04 -5.09
CA PRO A 143 -20.73 -4.93 -4.96
C PRO A 143 -20.63 -5.38 -3.48
N PRO A 144 -20.55 -6.69 -3.20
CA PRO A 144 -20.36 -7.20 -1.85
C PRO A 144 -19.02 -6.76 -1.24
N ALA A 145 -18.88 -6.90 0.09
CA ALA A 145 -17.70 -6.49 0.86
C ALA A 145 -16.35 -7.00 0.32
N PHE A 146 -16.38 -8.15 -0.35
CA PHE A 146 -15.23 -8.81 -0.93
C PHE A 146 -14.88 -8.31 -2.34
N LEU A 147 -15.59 -7.31 -2.89
CA LEU A 147 -15.24 -6.65 -4.15
C LEU A 147 -14.84 -5.19 -3.90
N PRO A 148 -13.80 -4.69 -4.60
CA PRO A 148 -13.35 -3.33 -4.40
C PRO A 148 -14.42 -2.34 -4.89
N PRO A 149 -14.63 -1.20 -4.21
CA PRO A 149 -15.53 -0.13 -4.65
C PRO A 149 -15.22 0.43 -6.05
N SER A 150 -14.02 0.17 -6.58
CA SER A 150 -13.61 0.53 -7.93
C SER A 150 -14.22 -0.35 -9.02
N ALA A 151 -14.80 -1.50 -8.69
CA ALA A 151 -15.45 -2.40 -9.64
C ALA A 151 -16.55 -1.67 -10.44
N ARG A 152 -16.61 -1.91 -11.75
CA ARG A 152 -17.64 -1.38 -12.64
C ARG A 152 -18.95 -2.10 -12.38
N VAL A 153 -19.85 -1.47 -11.64
CA VAL A 153 -21.18 -2.04 -11.46
C VAL A 153 -22.11 -1.65 -12.63
N GLY A 154 -22.88 -2.57 -13.21
CA GLY A 154 -23.80 -2.23 -14.30
C GLY A 154 -24.24 -3.41 -15.16
N LYS A 155 -24.95 -3.12 -16.26
CA LYS A 155 -25.11 -4.11 -17.33
C LYS A 155 -23.71 -4.43 -17.89
N LEU A 156 -23.49 -5.70 -18.22
CA LEU A 156 -22.25 -6.10 -18.88
C LEU A 156 -22.05 -5.29 -20.16
N PRO A 157 -20.79 -4.93 -20.50
CA PRO A 157 -20.48 -4.31 -21.78
C PRO A 157 -21.00 -5.19 -22.92
N LYS A 158 -21.22 -4.58 -24.10
CA LYS A 158 -21.52 -5.40 -25.28
C LYS A 158 -20.30 -6.28 -25.61
N PRO A 159 -20.47 -7.47 -26.22
CA PRO A 159 -19.37 -8.39 -26.52
C PRO A 159 -18.19 -7.77 -27.28
N ASP A 160 -18.43 -6.77 -28.12
CA ASP A 160 -17.41 -6.02 -28.86
C ASP A 160 -16.58 -5.04 -27.99
N GLU A 161 -17.07 -4.70 -26.79
CA GLU A 161 -16.38 -3.87 -25.80
C GLU A 161 -15.60 -4.69 -24.76
N ILE A 162 -15.75 -6.01 -24.78
CA ILE A 162 -15.16 -6.95 -23.82
C ILE A 162 -13.78 -7.38 -24.34
N ARG A 163 -12.75 -7.11 -23.55
CA ARG A 163 -11.38 -7.52 -23.87
C ARG A 163 -11.23 -9.01 -23.59
N PRO A 164 -10.35 -9.71 -24.32
CA PRO A 164 -10.00 -11.09 -24.00
C PRO A 164 -9.53 -11.26 -22.55
N THR A 165 -8.97 -10.24 -21.92
CA THR A 165 -8.49 -10.29 -20.53
C THR A 165 -9.52 -9.91 -19.46
N ASP A 166 -10.76 -9.60 -19.84
CA ASP A 166 -11.79 -9.20 -18.88
C ASP A 166 -12.32 -10.39 -18.09
N VAL A 167 -12.52 -10.19 -16.78
CA VAL A 167 -12.96 -11.23 -15.84
C VAL A 167 -14.36 -10.91 -15.34
N LEU A 168 -15.31 -11.82 -15.59
CA LEU A 168 -16.65 -11.76 -15.02
C LEU A 168 -16.71 -12.57 -13.73
N LEU A 169 -17.08 -11.90 -12.63
CA LEU A 169 -17.41 -12.53 -11.37
C LEU A 169 -18.93 -12.63 -11.25
N THR A 170 -19.48 -13.84 -11.20
CA THR A 170 -20.93 -14.07 -11.20
C THR A 170 -21.34 -15.13 -10.18
N ALA A 171 -22.49 -14.94 -9.52
CA ALA A 171 -23.10 -15.97 -8.69
C ALA A 171 -23.97 -16.93 -9.52
N ASP A 172 -24.21 -16.62 -10.80
CA ASP A 172 -24.97 -17.46 -11.72
C ASP A 172 -24.02 -18.44 -12.45
N PRO A 173 -24.06 -19.74 -12.15
CA PRO A 173 -23.24 -20.75 -12.82
C PRO A 173 -23.62 -20.96 -14.28
N ALA A 174 -24.77 -20.46 -14.73
CA ALA A 174 -25.23 -20.51 -16.12
C ALA A 174 -24.90 -19.24 -16.93
N ALA A 175 -24.13 -18.30 -16.36
CA ALA A 175 -23.73 -17.09 -17.07
C ALA A 175 -22.95 -17.41 -18.35
N ASP A 176 -23.36 -16.81 -19.46
CA ASP A 176 -22.78 -17.05 -20.77
C ASP A 176 -21.28 -16.67 -20.81
N PRO A 177 -20.37 -17.62 -21.07
CA PRO A 177 -18.94 -17.36 -21.23
C PRO A 177 -18.64 -16.34 -22.34
N SER A 178 -19.52 -16.15 -23.31
CA SER A 178 -19.33 -15.14 -24.38
C SER A 178 -19.35 -13.70 -23.86
N ALA A 179 -19.76 -13.48 -22.61
CA ALA A 179 -19.81 -12.18 -21.96
C ALA A 179 -18.50 -11.76 -21.25
N ALA A 180 -17.44 -12.58 -21.27
CA ALA A 180 -16.12 -12.25 -20.73
C ALA A 180 -15.02 -13.14 -21.29
N GLY A 181 -13.75 -12.74 -21.14
CA GLY A 181 -12.62 -13.62 -21.43
C GLY A 181 -12.43 -14.76 -20.42
N VAL A 182 -12.79 -14.51 -19.15
CA VAL A 182 -12.81 -15.51 -18.06
C VAL A 182 -14.08 -15.32 -17.24
N VAL A 183 -14.80 -16.40 -16.95
CA VAL A 183 -15.92 -16.40 -16.00
C VAL A 183 -15.49 -17.15 -14.73
N LEU A 184 -15.56 -16.48 -13.59
CA LEU A 184 -15.37 -17.09 -12.26
C LEU A 184 -16.71 -17.07 -11.51
N THR A 185 -17.15 -18.24 -11.05
CA THR A 185 -18.32 -18.34 -10.18
C THR A 185 -17.98 -17.84 -8.77
N SER A 186 -18.98 -17.38 -8.01
CA SER A 186 -18.82 -17.02 -6.59
C SER A 186 -18.14 -18.13 -5.78
N ASP A 187 -18.49 -19.38 -6.08
CA ASP A 187 -18.01 -20.55 -5.36
C ASP A 187 -16.56 -20.88 -5.75
N ALA A 188 -16.16 -20.71 -7.02
CA ALA A 188 -14.78 -20.86 -7.46
C ALA A 188 -13.88 -19.72 -6.94
N ALA A 189 -14.40 -18.50 -6.87
CA ALA A 189 -13.73 -17.37 -6.24
C ALA A 189 -13.54 -17.63 -4.74
N GLN A 190 -14.58 -18.06 -4.03
CA GLN A 190 -14.51 -18.38 -2.61
C GLN A 190 -13.60 -19.59 -2.31
N ALA A 191 -13.61 -20.63 -3.14
CA ALA A 191 -12.72 -21.79 -3.03
C ALA A 191 -11.24 -21.45 -3.26
N GLY A 192 -10.95 -20.37 -4.01
CA GLY A 192 -9.61 -19.81 -4.20
C GLY A 192 -9.19 -18.75 -3.17
N GLY A 193 -9.98 -18.50 -2.12
CA GLY A 193 -9.69 -17.49 -1.08
C GLY A 193 -10.04 -16.04 -1.45
N ALA A 194 -11.06 -15.81 -2.30
CA ALA A 194 -11.38 -14.49 -2.88
C ALA A 194 -12.08 -13.47 -1.96
N VAL A 195 -11.64 -13.33 -0.72
CA VAL A 195 -11.87 -12.04 -0.04
C VAL A 195 -10.95 -11.01 -0.71
N LEU A 196 -11.51 -10.06 -1.47
CA LEU A 196 -10.70 -9.01 -2.10
C LEU A 196 -10.80 -7.70 -1.33
N LEU A 197 -9.69 -6.97 -1.35
CA LEU A 197 -9.45 -5.74 -0.61
C LEU A 197 -9.09 -4.60 -1.56
N ASP A 198 -9.81 -3.48 -1.48
CA ASP A 198 -9.34 -2.20 -2.05
C ASP A 198 -8.22 -1.63 -1.16
N ALA A 199 -6.98 -1.97 -1.52
CA ALA A 199 -5.78 -1.55 -0.81
C ALA A 199 -5.62 -0.03 -0.79
N ILE A 200 -6.17 0.71 -1.75
CA ILE A 200 -6.03 2.17 -1.79
C ILE A 200 -6.98 2.82 -0.75
N ARG A 201 -8.10 2.15 -0.43
CA ARG A 201 -9.04 2.56 0.64
C ARG A 201 -8.57 2.06 2.01
N ILE A 202 -8.28 0.77 2.12
CA ILE A 202 -7.94 0.07 3.37
C ILE A 202 -6.45 -0.26 3.39
N ASN A 203 -5.72 0.45 4.24
CA ASN A 203 -4.27 0.43 4.33
C ASN A 203 -3.81 1.11 5.64
N PRO A 204 -2.52 1.05 5.99
CA PRO A 204 -2.01 1.74 7.19
C PRO A 204 -1.88 3.27 7.07
N ARG A 205 -2.10 3.89 5.90
CA ARG A 205 -1.89 5.33 5.71
C ARG A 205 -2.73 6.17 6.68
N GLY A 206 -2.05 7.05 7.43
CA GLY A 206 -2.69 7.90 8.44
C GLY A 206 -2.81 7.24 9.81
N ARG A 207 -2.22 6.05 10.01
CA ARG A 207 -1.89 5.54 11.34
C ARG A 207 -0.90 6.52 12.00
N PRO A 208 -1.16 6.97 13.24
CA PRO A 208 -0.23 7.81 13.96
C PRO A 208 0.98 7.00 14.43
N ASP A 209 2.12 7.69 14.60
CA ASP A 209 3.35 7.14 15.20
C ASP A 209 3.09 6.49 16.57
N ARG A 210 2.19 7.08 17.37
CA ARG A 210 1.71 6.50 18.62
C ARG A 210 0.24 6.17 18.54
N THR A 211 -0.09 4.89 18.71
CA THR A 211 -1.47 4.43 18.83
C THR A 211 -2.03 4.67 20.23
N VAL A 212 -3.34 4.85 20.32
CA VAL A 212 -4.04 4.98 21.60
C VAL A 212 -4.04 3.61 22.29
N LYS A 213 -3.50 3.57 23.52
CA LYS A 213 -3.53 2.38 24.38
C LYS A 213 -4.97 1.92 24.65
N GLY A 214 -5.15 0.63 24.86
CA GLY A 214 -6.42 -0.01 25.13
C GLY A 214 -6.98 -0.76 23.93
N THR A 215 -7.60 -1.90 24.22
CA THR A 215 -8.22 -2.82 23.27
C THR A 215 -9.67 -2.41 23.01
N GLN A 216 -10.10 -2.47 21.75
CA GLN A 216 -11.53 -2.38 21.40
C GLN A 216 -12.08 -3.77 21.10
N ARG A 217 -13.35 -4.00 21.42
CA ARG A 217 -14.00 -5.28 21.13
C ARG A 217 -14.82 -5.20 19.85
N LEU A 218 -14.55 -6.08 18.90
CA LEU A 218 -15.35 -6.30 17.70
C LEU A 218 -16.24 -7.52 17.92
N VAL A 219 -17.55 -7.37 17.75
CA VAL A 219 -18.53 -8.46 17.90
C VAL A 219 -19.40 -8.59 16.65
N PHE A 220 -19.87 -9.81 16.41
CA PHE A 220 -20.74 -10.15 15.27
C PHE A 220 -22.14 -10.50 15.77
N GLY A 221 -23.16 -10.20 14.97
CA GLY A 221 -24.56 -10.43 15.33
C GLY A 221 -25.39 -9.17 15.14
N ASP A 222 -26.33 -8.90 16.05
CA ASP A 222 -27.23 -7.76 15.92
C ASP A 222 -26.52 -6.42 16.10
N ALA A 223 -27.01 -5.41 15.37
CA ALA A 223 -26.49 -4.06 15.47
C ALA A 223 -26.67 -3.53 16.90
N GLN A 224 -25.57 -3.29 17.58
CA GLN A 224 -25.60 -2.67 18.89
C GLN A 224 -25.73 -1.15 18.74
N SER A 225 -26.23 -0.48 19.78
CA SER A 225 -26.37 0.97 19.82
C SER A 225 -25.83 1.53 21.12
N GLY A 226 -25.25 2.74 21.05
CA GLY A 226 -24.66 3.38 22.21
C GLY A 226 -23.75 4.54 21.84
N PRO A 227 -23.41 5.41 22.79
CA PRO A 227 -22.58 6.59 22.55
C PRO A 227 -21.12 6.25 22.16
N THR A 228 -20.68 5.04 22.50
CA THR A 228 -19.35 4.48 22.26
C THR A 228 -19.40 3.21 21.40
N VAL A 229 -20.50 3.02 20.66
CA VAL A 229 -20.67 1.86 19.77
C VAL A 229 -20.68 2.34 18.33
N ARG A 230 -20.07 1.55 17.45
CA ARG A 230 -20.20 1.70 16.00
C ARG A 230 -20.60 0.38 15.38
N SER A 231 -21.66 0.39 14.60
CA SER A 231 -22.19 -0.80 13.97
C SER A 231 -22.26 -0.60 12.47
N GLY A 232 -21.97 -1.66 11.73
CA GLY A 232 -22.01 -1.65 10.28
C GLY A 232 -22.53 -2.98 9.74
N ARG A 233 -22.93 -2.98 8.48
CA ARG A 233 -23.41 -4.19 7.80
C ARG A 233 -22.23 -5.01 7.30
N LEU A 234 -22.37 -6.33 7.38
CA LEU A 234 -21.42 -7.32 6.87
C LEU A 234 -21.59 -7.58 5.36
N ASP A 235 -22.80 -7.41 4.82
CA ASP A 235 -23.11 -7.52 3.39
C ASP A 235 -22.88 -6.21 2.60
N GLY A 236 -22.21 -5.22 3.21
CA GLY A 236 -21.89 -3.92 2.62
C GLY A 236 -20.39 -3.67 2.46
N ILE A 237 -19.96 -2.41 2.48
CA ILE A 237 -18.55 -2.03 2.27
C ILE A 237 -17.59 -2.36 3.44
N GLY A 238 -18.05 -3.10 4.45
CA GLY A 238 -17.33 -3.36 5.70
C GLY A 238 -17.13 -2.10 6.54
N LEU A 239 -15.87 -1.70 6.76
CA LEU A 239 -15.52 -0.54 7.57
C LEU A 239 -15.80 0.76 6.82
N ASP A 240 -16.63 1.66 7.35
CA ASP A 240 -16.77 3.02 6.80
C ASP A 240 -15.52 3.89 7.06
N GLN A 241 -15.41 5.04 6.39
CA GLN A 241 -14.26 5.94 6.40
C GLN A 241 -13.94 6.46 7.80
N LEU A 242 -14.98 6.73 8.60
CA LEU A 242 -14.81 7.18 9.98
C LEU A 242 -14.32 6.05 10.88
N THR A 243 -14.74 4.81 10.62
CA THR A 243 -14.32 3.62 11.33
C THR A 243 -12.88 3.27 10.95
N ILE A 244 -12.49 3.36 9.68
CA ILE A 244 -11.10 3.24 9.25
C ILE A 244 -10.20 4.26 9.98
N GLU A 245 -10.60 5.54 10.02
CA GLU A 245 -9.85 6.59 10.72
C GLU A 245 -9.72 6.31 12.24
N MET A 246 -10.68 5.61 12.83
CA MET A 246 -10.69 5.24 14.25
C MET A 246 -9.84 4.01 14.52
N VAL A 247 -10.04 2.93 13.75
CA VAL A 247 -9.31 1.66 13.85
C VAL A 247 -7.81 1.89 13.66
N ARG A 248 -7.40 2.73 12.68
CA ARG A 248 -5.99 3.11 12.47
C ARG A 248 -5.32 3.71 13.71
N ARG A 249 -6.08 4.30 14.63
CA ARG A 249 -5.53 4.91 15.86
C ARG A 249 -5.40 3.92 17.01
N ARG A 250 -5.87 2.68 16.86
CA ARG A 250 -5.81 1.66 17.90
C ARG A 250 -4.64 0.72 17.73
N ALA A 251 -4.13 0.29 18.88
CA ALA A 251 -3.15 -0.77 18.98
C ALA A 251 -3.77 -2.11 18.60
N THR A 252 -4.80 -2.53 19.34
CA THR A 252 -5.40 -3.86 19.30
C THR A 252 -6.91 -3.82 19.16
N ILE A 253 -7.46 -4.85 18.52
CA ILE A 253 -8.88 -5.15 18.40
C ILE A 253 -9.10 -6.61 18.78
N ASP A 254 -9.85 -6.84 19.85
CA ASP A 254 -10.27 -8.15 20.30
C ASP A 254 -11.53 -8.60 19.55
N VAL A 255 -11.45 -9.74 18.88
CA VAL A 255 -12.52 -10.31 18.07
C VAL A 255 -13.34 -11.23 18.97
N GLY A 256 -14.42 -10.70 19.52
CA GLY A 256 -15.28 -11.40 20.45
C GLY A 256 -16.29 -12.33 19.78
N ASP A 257 -16.37 -13.56 20.29
CA ASP A 257 -17.40 -14.58 19.99
C ASP A 257 -17.60 -14.83 18.48
N LEU A 258 -16.50 -14.84 17.73
CA LEU A 258 -16.56 -15.24 16.32
C LEU A 258 -16.97 -16.71 16.19
N ALA A 259 -16.60 -17.57 17.15
CA ALA A 259 -17.02 -18.96 17.19
C ALA A 259 -18.55 -19.14 17.16
N GLY A 260 -19.31 -18.29 17.84
CA GLY A 260 -20.78 -18.32 17.85
C GLY A 260 -21.47 -17.69 16.63
N TYR A 261 -20.74 -17.05 15.72
CA TYR A 261 -21.34 -16.39 14.57
C TYR A 261 -21.90 -17.39 13.54
N GLN A 262 -23.20 -17.32 13.29
CA GLN A 262 -23.91 -18.21 12.34
C GLN A 262 -24.21 -17.58 10.98
N GLY A 263 -23.65 -16.41 10.67
CA GLY A 263 -23.83 -15.77 9.37
C GLY A 263 -22.79 -16.20 8.33
N ASP A 264 -22.70 -15.48 7.21
CA ASP A 264 -21.80 -15.80 6.10
C ASP A 264 -20.31 -15.64 6.50
N PRO A 265 -19.50 -16.71 6.48
CA PRO A 265 -18.07 -16.66 6.80
C PRO A 265 -17.26 -15.73 5.91
N ALA A 266 -17.66 -15.55 4.64
CA ALA A 266 -16.93 -14.67 3.71
C ALA A 266 -17.05 -13.20 4.10
N GLN A 267 -18.19 -12.80 4.65
CA GLN A 267 -18.38 -11.43 5.13
C GLN A 267 -17.59 -11.16 6.42
N ALA A 268 -17.53 -12.15 7.33
CA ALA A 268 -16.69 -12.06 8.51
C ALA A 268 -15.20 -11.98 8.12
N ALA A 269 -14.74 -12.86 7.22
CA ALA A 269 -13.38 -12.85 6.68
C ALA A 269 -13.04 -11.49 6.04
N ALA A 270 -13.94 -10.94 5.22
CA ALA A 270 -13.76 -9.61 4.61
C ALA A 270 -13.56 -8.50 5.64
N LEU A 271 -14.33 -8.50 6.73
CA LEU A 271 -14.16 -7.52 7.80
C LEU A 271 -12.80 -7.68 8.50
N LEU A 272 -12.40 -8.91 8.83
CA LEU A 272 -11.11 -9.18 9.48
C LEU A 272 -9.93 -8.77 8.59
N VAL A 273 -9.95 -9.10 7.30
CA VAL A 273 -8.94 -8.66 6.32
C VAL A 273 -8.86 -7.13 6.29
N GLN A 274 -10.02 -6.45 6.26
CA GLN A 274 -10.05 -4.99 6.26
C GLN A 274 -9.42 -4.41 7.53
N VAL A 275 -9.77 -4.92 8.72
CA VAL A 275 -9.19 -4.46 9.98
C VAL A 275 -7.68 -4.73 9.99
N ALA A 276 -7.26 -5.94 9.59
CA ALA A 276 -5.86 -6.33 9.55
C ALA A 276 -5.01 -5.40 8.69
N ALA A 277 -5.49 -5.06 7.50
CA ALA A 277 -4.82 -4.17 6.55
C ALA A 277 -4.70 -2.72 7.04
N THR A 278 -5.47 -2.28 8.05
CA THR A 278 -5.27 -0.95 8.67
C THR A 278 -4.04 -0.87 9.58
N GLY A 279 -3.48 -2.02 9.98
CA GLY A 279 -2.42 -2.12 10.97
C GLY A 279 -2.90 -2.18 12.42
N ALA A 280 -4.21 -2.20 12.70
CA ALA A 280 -4.69 -2.61 14.02
C ALA A 280 -4.46 -4.12 14.20
N VAL A 281 -3.83 -4.52 15.31
CA VAL A 281 -3.56 -5.94 15.62
C VAL A 281 -4.86 -6.61 16.03
N LEU A 282 -5.27 -7.64 15.30
CA LEU A 282 -6.44 -8.44 15.64
C LEU A 282 -6.03 -9.52 16.65
N LEU A 283 -6.82 -9.65 17.71
CA LEU A 283 -6.73 -10.75 18.65
C LEU A 283 -7.93 -11.65 18.36
N ALA A 284 -7.72 -12.76 17.66
CA ALA A 284 -8.78 -13.66 17.20
C ALA A 284 -8.50 -15.11 17.62
N PRO A 285 -8.43 -15.39 18.94
CA PRO A 285 -8.03 -16.72 19.44
C PRO A 285 -8.98 -17.83 19.00
N ASP A 286 -10.26 -17.52 18.78
CA ASP A 286 -11.31 -18.46 18.40
C ASP A 286 -11.74 -18.29 16.93
N LEU A 287 -10.77 -18.21 16.02
CA LEU A 287 -11.05 -18.07 14.59
C LEU A 287 -11.76 -19.32 14.04
N GLN A 288 -13.01 -19.17 13.58
CA GLN A 288 -13.77 -20.27 12.99
C GLN A 288 -13.04 -20.89 11.79
N PRO A 289 -13.01 -22.24 11.64
CA PRO A 289 -12.36 -22.89 10.51
C PRO A 289 -12.89 -22.47 9.14
N ALA A 290 -14.18 -22.16 9.03
CA ALA A 290 -14.79 -21.68 7.78
C ALA A 290 -14.27 -20.29 7.39
N VAL A 291 -14.03 -19.41 8.37
CA VAL A 291 -13.45 -18.08 8.15
C VAL A 291 -11.97 -18.21 7.82
N ALA A 292 -11.22 -19.02 8.57
CA ALA A 292 -9.79 -19.24 8.36
C ALA A 292 -9.46 -19.71 6.94
N LYS A 293 -10.28 -20.60 6.36
CA LYS A 293 -10.13 -21.09 4.97
C LYS A 293 -10.26 -20.00 3.90
N LEU A 294 -10.89 -18.87 4.22
CA LEU A 294 -11.09 -17.75 3.29
C LEU A 294 -10.00 -16.67 3.41
N LEU A 295 -9.10 -16.81 4.39
CA LEU A 295 -7.95 -15.93 4.58
C LEU A 295 -6.74 -16.47 3.81
N ALA A 296 -5.87 -15.56 3.38
CA ALA A 296 -4.55 -15.95 2.88
C ALA A 296 -3.82 -16.77 3.96
N PRO A 297 -3.14 -17.89 3.60
CA PRO A 297 -2.54 -18.80 4.58
C PRO A 297 -1.61 -18.11 5.59
N GLU A 298 -0.80 -17.14 5.13
CA GLU A 298 0.08 -16.34 5.98
C GLU A 298 -0.72 -15.53 7.02
N LEU A 299 -1.83 -14.91 6.61
CA LEU A 299 -2.68 -14.13 7.53
C LEU A 299 -3.39 -15.05 8.52
N ALA A 300 -3.93 -16.19 8.07
CA ALA A 300 -4.58 -17.17 8.93
C ALA A 300 -3.61 -17.68 10.01
N ALA A 301 -2.37 -17.98 9.63
CA ALA A 301 -1.32 -18.40 10.55
C ALA A 301 -1.01 -17.31 11.60
N ILE A 302 -0.83 -16.06 11.17
CA ILE A 302 -0.55 -14.93 12.07
C ILE A 302 -1.71 -14.71 13.05
N LEU A 303 -2.97 -14.79 12.60
CA LEU A 303 -4.14 -14.61 13.48
C LEU A 303 -4.31 -15.75 14.50
N ALA A 304 -3.73 -16.92 14.23
CA ALA A 304 -3.71 -18.05 15.16
C ALA A 304 -2.54 -17.99 16.16
N GLU A 305 -1.58 -17.08 15.99
CA GLU A 305 -0.50 -16.87 16.95
C GLU A 305 -1.04 -16.30 18.27
N PRO A 306 -0.37 -16.56 19.42
CA PRO A 306 -0.69 -15.91 20.67
C PRO A 306 -0.64 -14.38 20.55
N ALA A 307 -1.50 -13.70 21.31
CA ALA A 307 -1.50 -12.25 21.37
C ALA A 307 -0.10 -11.71 21.74
N PRO A 308 0.45 -10.73 21.00
CA PRO A 308 1.72 -10.12 21.36
C PRO A 308 1.60 -9.37 22.68
N ASP A 309 2.70 -9.22 23.41
CA ASP A 309 2.74 -8.36 24.59
C ASP A 309 2.44 -6.90 24.19
N VAL A 310 1.27 -6.42 24.61
CA VAL A 310 0.79 -5.06 24.32
C VAL A 310 1.57 -3.97 25.06
N THR A 311 2.40 -4.34 26.03
CA THR A 311 3.30 -3.41 26.73
C THR A 311 4.61 -3.20 25.96
N ASP A 312 5.05 -4.17 25.17
CA ASP A 312 6.16 -4.04 24.24
C ASP A 312 5.68 -3.41 22.92
N SER A 313 5.92 -2.10 22.79
CA SER A 313 5.55 -1.35 21.59
C SER A 313 6.27 -1.82 20.31
N VAL A 314 7.47 -2.39 20.42
CA VAL A 314 8.24 -2.87 19.26
C VAL A 314 7.67 -4.20 18.80
N ALA A 315 7.45 -5.15 19.71
CA ALA A 315 6.82 -6.43 19.37
C ALA A 315 5.41 -6.25 18.79
N LEU A 316 4.62 -5.33 19.35
CA LEU A 316 3.30 -5.00 18.82
C LEU A 316 3.36 -4.41 17.40
N GLU A 317 4.34 -3.55 17.12
CA GLU A 317 4.55 -2.97 15.78
C GLU A 317 5.01 -4.02 14.77
N VAL A 318 5.93 -4.90 15.17
CA VAL A 318 6.35 -6.06 14.37
C VAL A 318 5.16 -6.93 13.99
N HIS A 319 4.31 -7.30 14.96
CA HIS A 319 3.12 -8.09 14.71
C HIS A 319 2.13 -7.36 13.78
N SER A 320 1.90 -6.06 14.01
CA SER A 320 1.08 -5.20 13.13
C SER A 320 1.58 -5.22 11.68
N ILE A 321 2.90 -5.14 11.47
CA ILE A 321 3.55 -5.14 10.16
C ILE A 321 3.37 -6.50 9.47
N ARG A 322 3.64 -7.61 10.16
CA ARG A 322 3.46 -8.97 9.62
C ARG A 322 2.01 -9.17 9.18
N GLN A 323 1.06 -8.90 10.07
CA GLN A 323 -0.37 -9.09 9.83
C GLN A 323 -0.88 -8.24 8.66
N ARG A 324 -0.58 -6.94 8.63
CA ARG A 324 -1.07 -6.06 7.57
C ARG A 324 -0.41 -6.35 6.22
N ARG A 325 0.86 -6.79 6.22
CA ARG A 325 1.56 -7.23 5.00
C ARG A 325 0.88 -8.46 4.42
N ALA A 326 0.61 -9.48 5.25
CA ALA A 326 -0.11 -10.68 4.84
C ALA A 326 -1.50 -10.35 4.29
N ALA A 327 -2.26 -9.47 4.97
CA ALA A 327 -3.57 -9.02 4.50
C ALA A 327 -3.49 -8.29 3.15
N LEU A 328 -2.58 -7.32 3.01
CA LEU A 328 -2.44 -6.56 1.76
C LEU A 328 -1.92 -7.43 0.61
N ARG A 329 -0.89 -8.25 0.83
CA ARG A 329 -0.34 -9.16 -0.19
C ARG A 329 -1.36 -10.20 -0.64
N GLY A 330 -2.06 -10.80 0.32
CA GLY A 330 -2.95 -11.94 0.11
C GLY A 330 -4.35 -11.60 -0.36
N HIS A 331 -4.81 -10.36 -0.16
CA HIS A 331 -6.19 -9.97 -0.46
C HIS A 331 -6.34 -8.73 -1.35
N SER A 332 -5.30 -7.95 -1.62
CA SER A 332 -5.46 -6.78 -2.48
C SER A 332 -5.96 -7.15 -3.88
N SER A 333 -7.07 -6.56 -4.33
CA SER A 333 -7.70 -6.93 -5.60
C SER A 333 -6.74 -6.87 -6.79
N GLU A 334 -5.92 -5.81 -6.89
CA GLU A 334 -4.93 -5.64 -7.97
C GLU A 334 -3.82 -6.70 -7.98
N LEU A 335 -3.57 -7.39 -6.86
CA LEU A 335 -2.53 -8.42 -6.73
C LEU A 335 -3.10 -9.85 -6.82
N VAL A 336 -4.36 -10.03 -6.40
CA VAL A 336 -5.00 -11.35 -6.26
C VAL A 336 -5.81 -11.73 -7.50
N LEU A 337 -6.62 -10.80 -8.04
CA LEU A 337 -7.46 -11.09 -9.22
C LEU A 337 -6.65 -11.60 -10.42
N PRO A 338 -5.49 -10.99 -10.75
CA PRO A 338 -4.72 -11.47 -11.89
C PRO A 338 -4.22 -12.92 -11.69
N ARG A 339 -4.01 -13.36 -10.44
CA ARG A 339 -3.64 -14.76 -10.11
C ARG A 339 -4.81 -15.72 -10.22
N LEU A 340 -6.01 -15.29 -9.84
CA LEU A 340 -7.24 -16.09 -9.95
C LEU A 340 -7.63 -16.30 -11.42
N ALA A 341 -7.36 -15.32 -12.29
CA ALA A 341 -7.60 -15.42 -13.73
C ALA A 341 -6.45 -16.09 -14.52
N ALA A 342 -5.39 -16.53 -13.84
CA ALA A 342 -4.16 -16.98 -14.48
C ALA A 342 -4.30 -18.28 -15.29
N GLU A 343 -5.29 -19.12 -14.98
CA GLU A 343 -5.56 -20.33 -15.77
C GLU A 343 -5.99 -19.99 -17.20
N GLY A 344 -6.74 -18.90 -17.39
CA GLY A 344 -7.10 -18.37 -18.72
C GLY A 344 -6.02 -17.46 -19.33
N PHE A 345 -5.30 -16.71 -18.49
CA PHE A 345 -4.28 -15.75 -18.94
C PHE A 345 -3.03 -15.80 -18.05
N PRO A 346 -2.04 -16.67 -18.35
CA PRO A 346 -0.86 -16.85 -17.50
C PRO A 346 -0.07 -15.57 -17.22
N LEU A 347 -0.04 -14.62 -18.18
CA LEU A 347 0.62 -13.32 -18.02
C LEU A 347 -0.02 -12.44 -16.93
N LEU A 348 -1.29 -12.66 -16.58
CA LEU A 348 -1.93 -11.97 -15.46
C LEU A 348 -1.35 -12.42 -14.11
N ARG A 349 -0.74 -13.61 -13.99
CA ARG A 349 -0.20 -14.07 -12.70
C ARG A 349 0.94 -13.20 -12.18
N GLN A 350 1.64 -12.49 -13.07
CA GLN A 350 2.89 -11.80 -12.73
C GLN A 350 2.65 -10.56 -11.88
N LEU A 351 3.43 -10.44 -10.81
CA LEU A 351 3.55 -9.21 -10.03
C LEU A 351 4.40 -8.18 -10.81
N PRO A 352 4.44 -6.91 -10.37
CA PRO A 352 5.36 -5.93 -10.95
C PRO A 352 6.81 -6.40 -10.80
N SER A 353 7.55 -6.53 -11.88
CA SER A 353 8.97 -6.91 -11.80
C SER A 353 9.81 -5.80 -11.16
N VAL A 354 10.74 -6.19 -10.30
CA VAL A 354 11.63 -5.29 -9.57
C VAL A 354 13.08 -5.54 -9.98
N SER A 355 13.79 -4.47 -10.34
CA SER A 355 15.25 -4.49 -10.50
C SER A 355 15.93 -3.88 -9.28
N ALA A 356 16.69 -4.69 -8.55
CA ALA A 356 17.58 -4.18 -7.51
C ALA A 356 18.89 -3.68 -8.14
N ILE A 357 19.08 -2.37 -8.14
CA ILE A 357 20.29 -1.71 -8.65
C ILE A 357 21.25 -1.51 -7.49
N LEU A 358 22.33 -2.28 -7.52
CA LEU A 358 23.38 -2.29 -6.50
C LEU A 358 24.69 -1.84 -7.14
N MET A 359 25.25 -0.71 -6.72
CA MET A 359 26.50 -0.20 -7.27
C MET A 359 27.57 -0.13 -6.18
N THR A 360 28.76 -0.66 -6.44
CA THR A 360 29.84 -0.71 -5.46
C THR A 360 31.20 -0.35 -6.04
N ARG A 361 32.10 0.13 -5.18
CA ARG A 361 33.55 0.24 -5.42
C ARG A 361 34.36 -0.76 -4.58
N ARG A 362 33.67 -1.57 -3.79
CA ARG A 362 34.17 -2.42 -2.71
C ARG A 362 33.61 -3.84 -2.91
N PRO A 363 33.99 -4.52 -4.00
CA PRO A 363 33.37 -5.79 -4.35
C PRO A 363 33.56 -6.86 -3.25
N GLU A 364 34.56 -6.71 -2.38
CA GLU A 364 34.82 -7.57 -1.22
C GLU A 364 33.73 -7.56 -0.15
N ILE A 365 32.89 -6.51 -0.07
CA ILE A 365 31.80 -6.42 0.91
C ILE A 365 30.43 -6.81 0.35
N LEU A 366 30.35 -7.24 -0.91
CA LEU A 366 29.07 -7.54 -1.56
C LEU A 366 28.33 -8.76 -0.98
N GLY A 367 29.05 -9.69 -0.35
CA GLY A 367 28.48 -10.96 0.12
C GLY A 367 27.19 -10.80 0.94
N PRO A 368 27.21 -10.03 2.06
CA PRO A 368 26.04 -9.83 2.91
C PRO A 368 24.81 -9.25 2.19
N VAL A 369 24.98 -8.21 1.37
CA VAL A 369 23.85 -7.58 0.66
C VAL A 369 23.31 -8.48 -0.45
N LEU A 370 24.17 -9.22 -1.15
CA LEU A 370 23.74 -10.19 -2.17
C LEU A 370 22.95 -11.33 -1.54
N ASP A 371 23.41 -11.86 -0.40
CA ASP A 371 22.68 -12.88 0.35
C ASP A 371 21.33 -12.35 0.89
N ALA A 372 21.24 -11.07 1.26
CA ALA A 372 20.00 -10.42 1.66
C ALA A 372 19.02 -10.24 0.48
N LEU A 373 19.54 -9.95 -0.72
CA LEU A 373 18.74 -9.88 -1.95
C LEU A 373 18.25 -11.26 -2.39
N GLU A 374 19.10 -12.29 -2.28
CA GLU A 374 18.72 -13.69 -2.56
C GLU A 374 17.55 -14.13 -1.67
N LYS A 375 17.56 -13.72 -0.40
CA LYS A 375 16.53 -14.05 0.62
C LYS A 375 15.26 -13.20 0.55
N GLN A 376 15.13 -12.26 -0.38
CA GLN A 376 13.90 -11.47 -0.51
C GLN A 376 12.70 -12.39 -0.81
N SER A 377 11.61 -12.28 -0.07
CA SER A 377 10.39 -13.06 -0.35
C SER A 377 9.60 -12.52 -1.56
N TYR A 378 10.05 -11.43 -2.17
CA TYR A 378 9.49 -10.91 -3.42
C TYR A 378 9.91 -11.79 -4.61
N PRO A 379 8.95 -12.37 -5.37
CA PRO A 379 9.28 -13.37 -6.36
C PRO A 379 9.84 -12.78 -7.67
N GLU A 380 9.29 -11.64 -8.13
CA GLU A 380 9.66 -11.03 -9.41
C GLU A 380 10.84 -10.06 -9.24
N LEU A 381 12.01 -10.60 -8.88
CA LEU A 381 13.23 -9.81 -8.62
C LEU A 381 14.38 -10.26 -9.53
N GLU A 382 15.02 -9.29 -10.18
CA GLU A 382 16.36 -9.42 -10.74
C GLU A 382 17.35 -8.52 -10.00
N ILE A 383 18.63 -8.88 -10.01
CA ILE A 383 19.71 -8.15 -9.37
C ILE A 383 20.64 -7.60 -10.46
N VAL A 384 20.93 -6.31 -10.43
CA VAL A 384 21.90 -5.68 -11.34
C VAL A 384 23.02 -5.06 -10.52
N VAL A 385 24.20 -5.67 -10.62
CA VAL A 385 25.41 -5.29 -9.87
C VAL A 385 26.31 -4.43 -10.75
N GLY A 386 26.52 -3.18 -10.36
CA GLY A 386 27.47 -2.27 -10.96
C GLY A 386 28.81 -2.25 -10.21
N LEU A 387 29.88 -2.65 -10.88
CA LEU A 387 31.24 -2.63 -10.36
C LEU A 387 31.97 -1.38 -10.84
N HIS A 388 32.11 -0.39 -9.98
CA HIS A 388 32.62 0.92 -10.34
C HIS A 388 34.14 1.00 -10.14
N GLY A 389 34.88 0.97 -11.25
CA GLY A 389 36.33 1.11 -11.26
C GLY A 389 37.06 -0.13 -10.76
N CYS A 390 36.38 -1.26 -10.66
CA CYS A 390 36.93 -2.55 -10.28
C CYS A 390 36.40 -3.65 -11.21
N PRO A 391 37.21 -4.69 -11.50
CA PRO A 391 36.74 -5.85 -12.23
C PRO A 391 35.90 -6.76 -11.33
N ALA A 392 35.13 -7.68 -11.93
CA ALA A 392 34.42 -8.72 -11.20
C ALA A 392 35.40 -9.67 -10.49
N PRO A 393 35.34 -9.83 -9.16
CA PRO A 393 36.15 -10.82 -8.47
C PRO A 393 35.57 -12.23 -8.68
N ASP A 394 36.42 -13.25 -8.62
CA ASP A 394 36.02 -14.66 -8.75
C ASP A 394 34.90 -15.06 -7.78
N ALA A 395 34.92 -14.51 -6.56
CA ALA A 395 33.88 -14.75 -5.55
C ALA A 395 32.50 -14.26 -6.01
N LEU A 396 32.43 -13.12 -6.72
CA LEU A 396 31.17 -12.63 -7.28
C LEU A 396 30.72 -13.51 -8.44
N THR A 397 31.62 -13.88 -9.34
CA THR A 397 31.32 -14.78 -10.47
C THR A 397 30.78 -16.13 -9.97
N ALA A 398 31.41 -16.70 -8.94
CA ALA A 398 30.94 -17.93 -8.30
C ALA A 398 29.58 -17.74 -7.61
N TRP A 399 29.35 -16.59 -6.97
CA TRP A 399 28.06 -16.27 -6.36
C TRP A 399 26.94 -16.12 -7.41
N VAL A 400 27.22 -15.46 -8.53
CA VAL A 400 26.27 -15.29 -9.64
C VAL A 400 25.89 -16.65 -10.23
N ALA A 401 26.86 -17.53 -10.45
CA ALA A 401 26.63 -18.86 -11.01
C ALA A 401 25.72 -19.76 -10.14
N ARG A 402 25.60 -19.48 -8.84
CA ARG A 402 24.76 -20.24 -7.89
C ARG A 402 23.45 -19.55 -7.51
N SER A 403 23.25 -18.29 -7.91
CA SER A 403 22.04 -17.54 -7.53
C SER A 403 20.81 -18.15 -8.21
N ALA A 404 19.70 -18.25 -7.47
CA ALA A 404 18.41 -18.65 -8.04
C ALA A 404 17.71 -17.49 -8.75
N ARG A 405 18.27 -16.27 -8.69
CA ARG A 405 17.71 -15.06 -9.29
C ARG A 405 18.46 -14.69 -10.55
N PRO A 406 17.82 -14.00 -11.51
CA PRO A 406 18.54 -13.37 -12.61
C PRO A 406 19.50 -12.31 -12.07
N VAL A 407 20.79 -12.43 -12.40
CA VAL A 407 21.81 -11.46 -12.01
C VAL A 407 22.55 -10.96 -13.24
N THR A 408 22.68 -9.64 -13.35
CA THR A 408 23.49 -8.98 -14.37
C THR A 408 24.62 -8.20 -13.71
N VAL A 409 25.85 -8.46 -14.13
CA VAL A 409 27.04 -7.71 -13.66
C VAL A 409 27.47 -6.74 -14.74
N VAL A 410 27.71 -5.49 -14.35
CA VAL A 410 28.11 -4.39 -15.23
C VAL A 410 29.35 -3.73 -14.65
N GLU A 411 30.48 -3.84 -15.36
CA GLU A 411 31.69 -3.09 -15.03
C GLU A 411 31.58 -1.65 -15.56
N VAL A 412 31.80 -0.69 -14.68
CA VAL A 412 31.76 0.75 -14.99
C VAL A 412 33.18 1.31 -14.83
N PRO A 413 33.76 1.95 -15.86
CA PRO A 413 35.10 2.51 -15.77
C PRO A 413 35.26 3.53 -14.65
N ALA A 414 36.44 3.55 -14.00
CA ALA A 414 36.71 4.39 -12.81
C ALA A 414 36.57 5.91 -13.05
N HIS A 415 36.70 6.36 -14.30
CA HIS A 415 36.60 7.78 -14.67
C HIS A 415 35.15 8.27 -14.86
N VAL A 416 34.18 7.36 -14.89
CA VAL A 416 32.76 7.70 -15.02
C VAL A 416 32.24 8.21 -13.67
N ASP A 417 31.46 9.30 -13.66
CA ASP A 417 30.88 9.78 -12.40
C ASP A 417 29.82 8.80 -11.87
N PHE A 418 29.58 8.82 -10.56
CA PHE A 418 28.70 7.85 -9.90
C PHE A 418 27.28 7.81 -10.50
N GLY A 419 26.69 8.97 -10.79
CA GLY A 419 25.34 9.01 -11.33
C GLY A 419 25.23 8.58 -12.80
N THR A 420 26.22 8.90 -13.64
CA THR A 420 26.31 8.34 -15.00
C THR A 420 26.45 6.82 -14.94
N GLY A 421 27.32 6.33 -14.06
CA GLY A 421 27.50 4.90 -13.86
C GLY A 421 26.22 4.20 -13.38
N LEU A 422 25.50 4.81 -12.43
CA LEU A 422 24.20 4.30 -11.97
C LEU A 422 23.18 4.26 -13.11
N GLY A 423 23.22 5.24 -14.02
CA GLY A 423 22.46 5.23 -15.28
C GLY A 423 22.81 4.06 -16.19
N LEU A 424 24.10 3.81 -16.44
CA LEU A 424 24.57 2.69 -17.26
C LEU A 424 24.14 1.33 -16.69
N VAL A 425 24.23 1.16 -15.38
CA VAL A 425 23.78 -0.07 -14.68
C VAL A 425 22.27 -0.20 -14.76
N THR A 426 21.52 0.88 -14.49
CA THR A 426 20.05 0.87 -14.59
C THR A 426 19.57 0.53 -16.01
N ALA A 427 20.28 0.96 -17.05
CA ALA A 427 19.96 0.65 -18.44
C ALA A 427 20.05 -0.86 -18.78
N ARG A 428 20.70 -1.68 -17.94
CA ARG A 428 20.77 -3.14 -18.09
C ARG A 428 19.66 -3.90 -17.35
N SER A 429 18.75 -3.19 -16.71
CA SER A 429 17.65 -3.78 -15.97
C SER A 429 16.36 -3.82 -16.79
N ASN A 430 15.46 -4.76 -16.48
CA ASN A 430 14.20 -5.04 -17.17
C ASN A 430 12.93 -4.82 -16.31
N GLY A 431 13.09 -4.69 -15.00
CA GLY A 431 12.01 -4.51 -14.04
C GLY A 431 11.16 -3.26 -14.30
N SER A 432 9.85 -3.38 -14.12
CA SER A 432 8.92 -2.24 -14.23
C SER A 432 9.06 -1.26 -13.05
N LEU A 433 9.59 -1.76 -11.93
CA LEU A 433 10.04 -0.99 -10.78
C LEU A 433 11.57 -1.09 -10.66
N VAL A 434 12.19 0.02 -10.31
CA VAL A 434 13.63 0.11 -10.02
C VAL A 434 13.79 0.46 -8.56
N THR A 435 14.60 -0.31 -7.83
CA THR A 435 14.97 -0.02 -6.44
C THR A 435 16.47 0.12 -6.32
N LYS A 436 16.93 1.19 -5.67
CA LYS A 436 18.35 1.37 -5.32
C LYS A 436 18.64 0.60 -4.04
N VAL A 437 19.79 -0.08 -4.00
CA VAL A 437 20.29 -0.84 -2.86
C VAL A 437 21.73 -0.40 -2.60
N ASP A 438 22.04 -0.05 -1.36
CA ASP A 438 23.41 0.30 -0.94
C ASP A 438 24.14 -0.97 -0.48
N ASP A 439 25.44 -1.07 -0.75
CA ASP A 439 26.26 -2.27 -0.55
C ASP A 439 26.65 -2.53 0.91
N ASP A 440 26.45 -1.54 1.78
CA ASP A 440 26.83 -1.58 3.18
C ASP A 440 25.65 -1.52 4.16
N ASP A 441 24.40 -1.48 3.66
CA ASP A 441 23.21 -1.48 4.50
C ASP A 441 22.64 -2.90 4.71
N THR A 442 21.82 -3.08 5.77
CA THR A 442 21.09 -4.34 6.00
C THR A 442 19.66 -4.26 5.49
N TYR A 443 19.27 -5.29 4.74
CA TYR A 443 17.95 -5.44 4.16
C TYR A 443 17.29 -6.72 4.67
N GLY A 444 16.11 -6.57 5.26
CA GLY A 444 15.31 -7.71 5.73
C GLY A 444 14.64 -8.47 4.58
N PRO A 445 14.22 -9.72 4.79
CA PRO A 445 13.64 -10.59 3.73
C PRO A 445 12.35 -10.03 3.11
N GLU A 446 11.68 -9.11 3.80
CA GLU A 446 10.39 -8.55 3.40
C GLU A 446 10.51 -7.11 2.84
N HIS A 447 11.75 -6.61 2.71
CA HIS A 447 12.03 -5.23 2.34
C HIS A 447 11.35 -4.82 1.03
N LEU A 448 11.48 -5.62 -0.02
CA LEU A 448 10.89 -5.29 -1.32
C LEU A 448 9.37 -5.35 -1.31
N TRP A 449 8.78 -6.30 -0.59
CA TRP A 449 7.33 -6.36 -0.44
C TRP A 449 6.76 -5.12 0.25
N ASP A 450 7.45 -4.60 1.27
CA ASP A 450 7.04 -3.36 1.95
C ASP A 450 7.03 -2.17 1.00
N LEU A 451 8.04 -2.06 0.14
CA LEU A 451 8.13 -0.98 -0.86
C LEU A 451 7.05 -1.13 -1.94
N VAL A 452 6.86 -2.33 -2.48
CA VAL A 452 5.84 -2.60 -3.52
C VAL A 452 4.43 -2.31 -2.99
N LEU A 453 4.10 -2.82 -1.79
CA LEU A 453 2.82 -2.53 -1.14
C LEU A 453 2.69 -1.04 -0.83
N GLY A 454 3.77 -0.43 -0.31
CA GLY A 454 3.88 1.00 -0.07
C GLY A 454 3.52 1.84 -1.28
N ARG A 455 4.06 1.51 -2.45
CA ARG A 455 3.75 2.17 -3.72
C ARG A 455 2.29 1.96 -4.11
N HIS A 456 1.82 0.72 -4.01
CA HIS A 456 0.46 0.34 -4.40
C HIS A 456 -0.62 1.13 -3.63
N TYR A 457 -0.66 1.05 -2.30
CA TYR A 457 -1.75 1.71 -1.56
C TYR A 457 -1.57 3.23 -1.44
N SER A 458 -0.33 3.74 -1.54
CA SER A 458 -0.08 5.19 -1.39
C SER A 458 -0.35 5.96 -2.68
N GLY A 459 -0.17 5.32 -3.84
CA GLY A 459 -0.21 5.99 -5.15
C GLY A 459 0.94 6.99 -5.35
N ALA A 460 2.01 6.90 -4.55
CA ALA A 460 3.15 7.78 -4.68
C ALA A 460 3.99 7.47 -5.92
N THR A 461 4.69 8.48 -6.44
CA THR A 461 5.64 8.31 -7.55
C THR A 461 6.87 7.54 -7.09
N MET A 462 7.34 7.85 -5.88
CA MET A 462 8.51 7.26 -5.25
C MET A 462 8.16 6.79 -3.84
N VAL A 463 8.72 5.66 -3.42
CA VAL A 463 8.59 5.15 -2.06
C VAL A 463 9.95 4.76 -1.48
N GLY A 464 10.01 4.65 -0.16
CA GLY A 464 11.22 4.20 0.55
C GLY A 464 11.00 4.10 2.05
N LYS A 465 12.06 3.79 2.79
CA LYS A 465 12.08 3.77 4.25
C LYS A 465 12.84 4.98 4.79
N GLY A 466 12.56 5.35 6.03
CA GLY A 466 13.41 6.30 6.76
C GLY A 466 14.64 5.60 7.32
N ALA A 467 15.75 6.30 7.46
CA ALA A 467 16.89 5.84 8.26
C ALA A 467 16.56 6.00 9.76
N GLU A 468 15.60 5.20 10.24
CA GLU A 468 15.14 5.16 11.63
C GLU A 468 15.96 4.18 12.47
N PHE A 469 16.29 3.01 11.92
CA PHE A 469 17.26 2.09 12.52
C PHE A 469 18.65 2.42 11.98
N VAL A 470 19.57 2.78 12.88
CA VAL A 470 20.94 3.16 12.53
C VAL A 470 21.90 2.32 13.36
N HIS A 471 22.75 1.54 12.68
CA HIS A 471 23.82 0.78 13.32
C HIS A 471 25.09 1.62 13.37
N LEU A 472 25.58 1.91 14.57
CA LEU A 472 26.82 2.63 14.83
C LEU A 472 27.95 1.59 14.96
N GLU A 473 28.66 1.34 13.86
CA GLU A 473 29.64 0.24 13.76
C GLU A 473 30.74 0.33 14.83
N ASP A 474 31.28 1.53 15.07
CA ASP A 474 32.35 1.74 16.07
C ASP A 474 31.94 1.36 17.50
N ARG A 475 30.64 1.37 17.77
CA ARG A 475 30.05 1.06 19.07
C ARG A 475 29.43 -0.34 19.09
N ASN A 476 29.26 -0.95 17.91
CA ASN A 476 28.45 -2.13 17.69
C ASN A 476 27.03 -1.97 18.30
N GLU A 477 26.43 -0.80 18.21
CA GLU A 477 25.10 -0.48 18.77
C GLU A 477 24.13 -0.16 17.65
N THR A 478 22.87 -0.62 17.73
CA THR A 478 21.80 -0.15 16.84
C THR A 478 20.83 0.73 17.61
N ILE A 479 20.50 1.89 17.06
CA ILE A 479 19.52 2.81 17.63
C ILE A 479 18.29 2.91 16.73
N ARG A 480 17.11 3.01 17.34
CA ARG A 480 15.90 3.48 16.68
C ARG A 480 15.67 4.94 17.04
N ARG A 481 15.73 5.83 16.06
CA ARG A 481 15.48 7.26 16.24
C ARG A 481 14.13 7.69 15.68
N LYS A 482 13.65 8.84 16.15
CA LYS A 482 12.46 9.46 15.57
C LYS A 482 12.77 10.07 14.20
N PHE A 483 12.05 9.66 13.17
CA PHE A 483 12.21 10.21 11.82
C PHE A 483 10.86 10.63 11.22
N GLY A 484 10.11 11.49 11.90
CA GLY A 484 8.74 11.85 11.50
C GLY A 484 7.77 10.66 11.66
N ASN A 485 6.56 10.76 11.11
CA ASN A 485 5.57 9.69 11.23
C ASN A 485 5.84 8.59 10.17
N PRO A 486 5.93 7.31 10.53
CA PRO A 486 5.91 6.24 9.54
C PRO A 486 4.57 6.23 8.79
N GLU A 487 4.50 5.53 7.67
CA GLU A 487 3.26 5.37 6.89
C GLU A 487 2.64 6.69 6.43
N SER A 488 3.48 7.58 5.89
CA SER A 488 3.08 8.92 5.49
C SER A 488 3.81 9.47 4.28
N PHE A 489 3.22 10.47 3.62
CA PHE A 489 3.91 11.26 2.62
C PHE A 489 5.04 12.07 3.27
N ALA A 490 6.20 12.07 2.64
CA ALA A 490 7.42 12.62 3.20
C ALA A 490 8.14 13.52 2.18
N GLU A 491 9.09 14.31 2.67
CA GLU A 491 9.92 15.17 1.82
C GLU A 491 11.13 14.42 1.26
N SER A 492 11.51 13.28 1.85
CA SER A 492 12.65 12.42 1.50
C SER A 492 12.51 11.02 2.10
N VAL A 493 13.25 10.06 1.56
CA VAL A 493 13.50 8.70 2.08
C VAL A 493 15.01 8.42 2.11
N ALA A 494 15.43 7.31 2.71
CA ALA A 494 16.82 6.87 2.69
C ALA A 494 17.22 6.41 1.28
N GLY A 495 18.44 6.79 0.86
CA GLY A 495 18.96 6.60 -0.50
C GLY A 495 18.91 5.15 -0.98
N GLY A 496 19.48 4.23 -0.19
CA GLY A 496 19.46 2.79 -0.43
C GLY A 496 18.09 2.12 -0.30
N THR A 497 16.99 2.87 -0.25
CA THR A 497 15.63 2.31 -0.15
C THR A 497 14.67 2.90 -1.18
N ILE A 498 15.18 3.76 -2.08
CA ILE A 498 14.38 4.42 -3.11
C ILE A 498 13.85 3.35 -4.07
N MET A 499 12.52 3.25 -4.18
CA MET A 499 11.83 2.52 -5.23
C MET A 499 10.96 3.48 -6.06
N ILE A 500 11.06 3.37 -7.37
CA ILE A 500 10.35 4.21 -8.34
C ILE A 500 9.97 3.38 -9.57
N GLY A 501 8.90 3.76 -10.27
CA GLY A 501 8.59 3.15 -11.57
C GLY A 501 9.66 3.51 -12.59
N ARG A 502 10.08 2.57 -13.45
CA ARG A 502 11.10 2.85 -14.48
C ARG A 502 10.74 4.07 -15.33
N GLY A 503 9.52 4.11 -15.86
CA GLY A 503 9.05 5.26 -16.64
C GLY A 503 8.99 6.56 -15.83
N ASP A 504 8.75 6.50 -14.51
CA ASP A 504 8.78 7.68 -13.64
C ASP A 504 10.22 8.18 -13.41
N LEU A 505 11.20 7.27 -13.32
CA LEU A 505 12.62 7.61 -13.25
C LEU A 505 13.10 8.26 -14.57
N GLU A 506 12.71 7.69 -15.71
CA GLU A 506 13.01 8.23 -17.04
C GLU A 506 12.38 9.62 -17.24
N ASN A 507 11.10 9.78 -16.89
CA ASN A 507 10.39 11.07 -16.95
C ASN A 507 11.05 12.14 -16.09
N ALA A 508 11.62 11.76 -14.93
CA ALA A 508 12.38 12.67 -14.08
C ALA A 508 13.83 12.92 -14.57
N GLY A 509 14.19 12.43 -15.76
CA GLY A 509 15.50 12.61 -16.37
C GLY A 509 16.60 11.66 -15.87
N GLY A 510 16.23 10.50 -15.29
CA GLY A 510 17.16 9.48 -14.83
C GLY A 510 18.02 9.90 -13.64
N TRP A 511 19.17 9.22 -13.46
CA TRP A 511 20.18 9.58 -12.46
C TRP A 511 21.04 10.73 -12.98
N ARG A 512 21.23 11.78 -12.17
CA ARG A 512 22.04 12.93 -12.62
C ARG A 512 23.51 12.54 -12.75
N PRO A 513 24.24 13.03 -13.77
CA PRO A 513 25.67 12.78 -13.94
C PRO A 513 26.48 13.63 -12.95
N VAL A 514 26.41 13.28 -11.66
CA VAL A 514 27.09 13.96 -10.55
C VAL A 514 27.78 12.93 -9.66
N PRO A 515 28.94 13.27 -9.07
CA PRO A 515 29.70 12.32 -8.26
C PRO A 515 29.07 12.06 -6.88
N ARG A 516 28.16 12.93 -6.41
CA ARG A 516 27.50 12.84 -5.09
C ARG A 516 26.08 13.39 -5.17
N SER A 517 25.27 13.06 -4.16
CA SER A 517 23.89 13.57 -4.00
C SER A 517 22.94 13.18 -5.15
N VAL A 518 23.21 12.03 -5.80
CA VAL A 518 22.37 11.49 -6.87
C VAL A 518 20.93 11.24 -6.36
N ASP A 519 20.80 10.68 -5.16
CA ASP A 519 19.53 10.38 -4.48
C ASP A 519 18.72 11.66 -4.21
N LEU A 520 19.36 12.69 -3.62
CA LEU A 520 18.73 13.99 -3.41
C LEU A 520 18.31 14.64 -4.73
N GLY A 521 19.12 14.45 -5.78
CA GLY A 521 18.84 14.93 -7.12
C GLY A 521 17.51 14.39 -7.64
N ILE A 522 17.32 13.07 -7.65
CA ILE A 522 16.09 12.46 -8.16
C ILE A 522 14.88 12.83 -7.30
N ILE A 523 15.03 12.83 -5.96
CA ILE A 523 14.00 13.27 -5.00
C ILE A 523 13.53 14.70 -5.32
N THR A 524 14.47 15.61 -5.59
CA THR A 524 14.17 17.01 -5.87
C THR A 524 13.38 17.17 -7.17
N ARG A 525 13.76 16.45 -8.24
CA ARG A 525 13.08 16.53 -9.55
C ARG A 525 11.71 15.88 -9.52
N VAL A 526 11.57 14.68 -8.96
CA VAL A 526 10.26 14.04 -8.76
C VAL A 526 9.29 14.98 -8.05
N LYS A 527 9.77 15.72 -7.04
CA LYS A 527 8.97 16.72 -6.33
C LYS A 527 8.69 17.98 -7.17
N ALA A 528 9.63 18.44 -7.99
CA ALA A 528 9.42 19.57 -8.88
C ALA A 528 8.35 19.26 -9.93
N ASP A 529 8.29 18.01 -10.39
CA ASP A 529 7.32 17.52 -11.39
C ASP A 529 5.95 17.16 -10.77
N GLY A 530 5.70 17.58 -9.52
CA GLY A 530 4.44 17.31 -8.81
C GLY A 530 4.31 15.87 -8.29
N GLY A 531 5.36 15.06 -8.40
CA GLY A 531 5.43 13.73 -7.81
C GLY A 531 5.43 13.75 -6.29
N LEU A 532 4.98 12.63 -5.71
CA LEU A 532 4.89 12.43 -4.28
C LEU A 532 5.86 11.33 -3.84
N ILE A 533 6.38 11.50 -2.62
CA ILE A 533 7.24 10.54 -1.96
C ILE A 533 6.49 9.98 -0.75
N TYR A 534 6.44 8.66 -0.62
CA TYR A 534 5.84 7.98 0.51
C TYR A 534 6.86 7.18 1.30
N ARG A 535 6.84 7.36 2.63
CA ARG A 535 7.68 6.62 3.55
C ARG A 535 6.88 5.52 4.24
N THR A 536 7.33 4.28 4.10
CA THR A 536 6.74 3.11 4.77
C THR A 536 7.20 3.02 6.23
N HIS A 537 6.78 1.98 6.95
CA HIS A 537 7.39 1.64 8.24
C HIS A 537 8.89 1.30 8.13
N PRO A 538 9.64 1.49 9.23
CA PRO A 538 11.11 1.42 9.20
C PRO A 538 11.71 0.00 9.22
N PHE A 539 10.99 -1.02 9.68
CA PHE A 539 11.51 -2.40 9.81
C PHE A 539 11.99 -2.98 8.48
N GLY A 540 13.00 -3.86 8.53
CA GLY A 540 13.60 -4.46 7.33
C GLY A 540 14.60 -3.58 6.60
N TYR A 541 15.05 -2.50 7.23
CA TYR A 541 16.18 -1.70 6.79
C TYR A 541 16.95 -1.18 8.00
N ILE A 542 18.27 -1.38 8.00
CA ILE A 542 19.19 -0.78 8.98
C ILE A 542 20.24 -0.01 8.19
N TYR A 543 20.33 1.28 8.47
CA TYR A 543 21.36 2.16 7.92
C TYR A 543 22.66 1.99 8.69
N HIS A 544 23.74 1.59 8.04
CA HIS A 544 25.04 1.39 8.68
C HIS A 544 25.88 2.64 8.67
N ARG A 545 26.35 3.02 9.86
CA ARG A 545 27.13 4.24 10.08
C ARG A 545 28.54 3.91 10.54
N ARG A 546 29.44 3.86 9.55
CA ARG A 546 30.91 3.87 9.70
C ARG A 546 31.48 5.21 10.18
N ALA A 547 32.65 5.17 10.80
CA ALA A 547 33.42 6.35 11.21
C ALA A 547 33.78 7.31 10.07
N LYS A 548 33.99 6.80 8.85
CA LYS A 548 34.41 7.55 7.66
C LYS A 548 33.74 7.02 6.39
N GLY A 549 33.76 7.80 5.32
CA GLY A 549 33.36 7.34 3.98
C GLY A 549 31.92 7.66 3.57
N HIS A 550 31.15 8.35 4.40
CA HIS A 550 29.77 8.75 4.07
C HIS A 550 29.73 10.04 3.27
N THR A 551 28.85 10.10 2.27
CA THR A 551 28.61 11.32 1.48
C THR A 551 27.82 12.38 2.24
N TRP A 552 27.19 12.00 3.36
CA TRP A 552 26.51 12.89 4.31
C TRP A 552 26.99 12.57 5.73
N ASP A 553 27.47 13.58 6.47
CA ASP A 553 28.04 13.40 7.80
C ASP A 553 27.58 14.45 8.81
N PRO A 554 26.48 14.18 9.56
CA PRO A 554 26.06 15.03 10.66
C PRO A 554 26.76 14.69 12.00
N GLY A 555 27.71 13.74 12.01
CA GLY A 555 28.30 13.18 13.23
C GLY A 555 27.42 12.14 13.95
N GLN A 556 28.01 11.30 14.81
CA GLN A 556 27.27 10.27 15.56
C GLN A 556 26.28 10.87 16.58
N GLN A 557 26.66 11.98 17.22
CA GLN A 557 25.84 12.64 18.25
C GLN A 557 24.45 13.01 17.73
N TYR A 558 24.37 13.45 16.47
CA TYR A 558 23.11 13.74 15.79
C TYR A 558 22.12 12.57 15.81
N PHE A 559 22.60 11.33 15.72
CA PHE A 559 21.75 10.15 15.79
C PHE A 559 21.41 9.79 17.25
N ILE A 560 22.42 9.80 18.12
CA ILE A 560 22.29 9.44 19.55
C ILE A 560 21.28 10.35 20.27
N ASP A 561 21.33 11.67 20.03
CA ASP A 561 20.43 12.65 20.67
C ASP A 561 18.95 12.42 20.34
N SER A 562 18.68 11.69 19.25
CA SER A 562 17.34 11.39 18.77
C SER A 562 16.90 9.94 19.01
N ALA A 563 17.73 9.14 19.69
CA ALA A 563 17.48 7.73 19.97
C ALA A 563 16.33 7.56 20.96
N GLN A 564 15.43 6.62 20.65
CA GLN A 564 14.28 6.25 21.48
C GLN A 564 14.45 4.85 22.07
N VAL A 565 15.14 3.97 21.34
CA VAL A 565 15.48 2.60 21.75
C VAL A 565 16.88 2.29 21.24
N THR A 566 17.65 1.53 22.02
CA THR A 566 18.99 1.08 21.68
C THR A 566 19.11 -0.42 21.91
N TRP A 567 19.76 -1.12 20.99
CA TRP A 567 20.14 -2.52 21.10
C TRP A 567 21.66 -2.63 21.01
N GLN A 568 22.23 -3.60 21.72
CA GLN A 568 23.59 -4.01 21.43
C GLN A 568 23.62 -4.97 20.24
N GLY A 569 24.51 -4.69 19.28
CA GLY A 569 24.53 -5.35 17.98
C GLY A 569 23.33 -4.97 17.11
N LEU A 570 22.96 -5.88 16.21
CA LEU A 570 21.74 -5.75 15.41
C LEU A 570 20.51 -6.09 16.25
N PRO A 571 19.36 -5.44 16.03
CA PRO A 571 18.12 -5.77 16.73
C PRO A 571 17.72 -7.23 16.46
N PRO A 572 17.30 -8.00 17.48
CA PRO A 572 17.08 -9.45 17.38
C PRO A 572 15.70 -9.78 16.76
N TYR A 573 15.38 -9.16 15.64
CA TYR A 573 14.11 -9.33 14.94
C TYR A 573 14.32 -9.94 13.55
N SER A 574 13.56 -10.98 13.25
CA SER A 574 13.59 -11.67 11.95
C SER A 574 13.33 -10.74 10.77
N GLU A 575 12.63 -9.64 11.03
CA GLU A 575 12.34 -8.55 10.12
C GLU A 575 13.60 -7.91 9.53
N PHE A 576 14.75 -7.99 10.21
CA PHE A 576 16.05 -7.51 9.73
C PHE A 576 16.92 -8.62 9.11
N GLY A 577 16.40 -9.84 8.98
CA GLY A 577 17.18 -11.00 8.51
C GLY A 577 18.11 -11.59 9.57
N VAL A 578 17.99 -11.13 10.83
CA VAL A 578 18.70 -11.68 11.98
C VAL A 578 17.91 -12.90 12.47
N LEU A 579 18.49 -14.09 12.39
CA LEU A 579 17.94 -15.27 13.07
C LEU A 579 18.03 -15.01 14.57
N ALA A 580 16.93 -15.18 15.30
CA ALA A 580 16.96 -15.13 16.75
C ALA A 580 17.98 -16.16 17.23
N THR A 581 19.12 -15.70 17.78
CA THR A 581 19.92 -16.57 18.64
C THR A 581 19.01 -16.96 19.77
N ALA A 582 18.70 -18.26 19.89
CA ALA A 582 18.00 -18.79 21.04
C ALA A 582 18.71 -18.23 22.28
N SER A 583 18.04 -17.38 23.04
CA SER A 583 18.57 -16.86 24.29
C SER A 583 18.91 -18.06 25.18
N ALA A 584 20.19 -18.19 25.53
CA ALA A 584 20.68 -19.20 26.46
C ALA A 584 20.19 -18.93 27.89
#